data_AF-A0A1D2ACB9-F1
#
_entry.id   AF-A0A1D2ACB9-F1
#
_cell.length_a   1.000
_cell.length_b   1.000
_cell.length_c   1.000
_cell.angle_alpha   90.00
_cell.angle_beta   90.00
_cell.angle_gamma   90.00
#
_symmetry.space_group_name_H-M   'P 1'
#
loop_
_entity.id
_entity.type
_entity.pdbx_description
1 polymer ?
#
loop_
_entity_poly.entity_id
_entity_poly.type
_entity_poly.pdbx_seq_one_letter_code
_entity_poly.pdbx_strand_id
1 'polypeptide(L)'
;MSSSLSSGPSRYGHGQSVGSKWERLAVLTEEQQAAVAALGAACSQRPVPDVVLAREAEGREPAAPPTPSSPSWPASPRAGVDAAAPAPARDVVLQHSSDFYAWLSELEAARGRETAARFGTYQAELAGHLAACAGVLESCEALAAACAALGAGHAGVSAAGAPLAARCEELEAQRSEREALASALRARLARFDDLERLGLEAASAAASPDPAGLLARLDDALAFLAARPHWAGAAAAAARLRQLQARTLSALRARVAGALRAASAAAVAERAARSGGVEGAGEGRAAASRRASASEEAAAGAGAAEGAVASDAPGGTSIAGASPPDAPDDAPAKSVPASAASPCPSTDEGVEALAAVRFRAVAEPALGPLLAGVEARAGSRPEYARLLSDCQGSYCGARLVVLAPVVYAALARGAGLPPGEQIAAADVLLRRLCREEAALFRRFFPASAQRDALGRLVEPLAQRAYDALRPRVVAEQALDALCAAADAAAAAAA
;
A
#
# COMPACT_ATOMS: atom_id res chain seq x y z
N MET A 1 -14.01 48.87 -45.36
CA MET A 1 -15.31 49.24 -45.95
C MET A 1 -15.06 49.37 -47.44
N SER A 2 -15.01 48.24 -48.15
CA SER A 2 -16.14 47.53 -48.77
C SER A 2 -16.60 48.23 -50.05
N SER A 3 -16.30 47.52 -51.12
CA SER A 3 -16.48 47.75 -52.55
C SER A 3 -17.95 47.73 -52.98
N SER A 4 -18.24 48.36 -54.11
CA SER A 4 -19.19 47.84 -55.09
C SER A 4 -18.98 48.54 -56.43
N LEU A 5 -18.57 47.79 -57.46
CA LEU A 5 -18.81 48.20 -58.84
C LEU A 5 -19.48 47.06 -59.61
N SER A 6 -20.51 47.51 -60.31
CA SER A 6 -21.57 46.78 -60.95
C SER A 6 -21.14 46.20 -62.31
N SER A 7 -21.65 44.98 -62.52
CA SER A 7 -21.88 44.20 -63.74
C SER A 7 -21.93 44.90 -65.10
N GLY A 8 -21.32 44.20 -66.07
CA GLY A 8 -21.88 43.82 -67.38
C GLY A 8 -20.99 42.70 -67.96
N PRO A 9 -21.46 41.71 -68.77
CA PRO A 9 -22.23 41.98 -69.98
C PRO A 9 -23.22 40.87 -70.49
N SER A 10 -23.99 41.28 -71.51
CA SER A 10 -24.44 40.62 -72.75
C SER A 10 -24.78 39.12 -72.83
N ARG A 11 -25.94 38.87 -73.46
CA ARG A 11 -26.51 37.58 -73.88
C ARG A 11 -25.90 37.13 -75.23
N TYR A 12 -25.51 35.86 -75.35
CA TYR A 12 -26.05 34.86 -76.31
C TYR A 12 -25.20 33.57 -76.30
N GLY A 13 -25.85 32.46 -75.94
CA GLY A 13 -25.67 31.12 -76.49
C GLY A 13 -24.32 30.41 -76.31
N HIS A 14 -23.96 29.99 -75.10
CA HIS A 14 -22.98 28.91 -74.91
C HIS A 14 -23.66 27.55 -74.95
N GLY A 15 -23.23 26.70 -75.87
CA GLY A 15 -23.60 25.30 -75.95
C GLY A 15 -23.33 24.60 -74.62
N GLN A 16 -24.31 23.82 -74.17
CA GLN A 16 -24.20 23.07 -72.92
C GLN A 16 -23.15 21.96 -73.10
N SER A 17 -21.99 22.11 -72.47
CA SER A 17 -20.97 21.06 -72.37
C SER A 17 -21.55 19.81 -71.72
N VAL A 18 -21.11 18.63 -72.18
CA VAL A 18 -21.48 17.33 -71.61
C VAL A 18 -21.23 17.33 -70.09
N GLY A 19 -20.15 17.95 -69.60
CA GLY A 19 -19.89 18.08 -68.15
C GLY A 19 -21.03 18.74 -67.38
N SER A 20 -21.60 19.83 -67.92
CA SER A 20 -22.73 20.53 -67.30
C SER A 20 -24.06 19.77 -67.39
N LYS A 21 -24.17 18.72 -68.21
CA LYS A 21 -25.31 17.79 -68.17
C LYS A 21 -25.13 16.74 -67.07
N TRP A 22 -23.90 16.26 -66.85
CA TRP A 22 -23.59 15.29 -65.79
C TRP A 22 -23.69 15.93 -64.40
N GLU A 23 -23.20 17.15 -64.22
CA GLU A 23 -23.39 17.93 -62.97
C GLU A 23 -24.86 18.21 -62.65
N ARG A 24 -25.72 18.35 -63.68
CA ARG A 24 -27.17 18.53 -63.51
C ARG A 24 -27.91 17.24 -63.18
N LEU A 25 -27.36 16.08 -63.53
CA LEU A 25 -27.96 14.77 -63.28
C LEU A 25 -27.44 14.11 -61.99
N ALA A 26 -26.32 14.59 -61.45
CA ALA A 26 -25.72 14.11 -60.20
C ALA A 26 -25.54 15.28 -59.21
N VAL A 27 -26.64 15.95 -58.87
CA VAL A 27 -26.61 16.98 -57.81
C VAL A 27 -26.33 16.28 -56.48
N LEU A 28 -25.09 16.38 -56.01
CA LEU A 28 -24.70 15.92 -54.68
C LEU A 28 -25.47 16.75 -53.65
N THR A 29 -26.07 16.08 -52.66
CA THR A 29 -26.69 16.75 -51.50
C THR A 29 -25.65 17.59 -50.75
N GLU A 30 -26.07 18.63 -50.01
CA GLU A 30 -25.13 19.49 -49.27
C GLU A 30 -24.24 18.69 -48.31
N GLU A 31 -24.77 17.62 -47.72
CA GLU A 31 -24.01 16.70 -46.86
C GLU A 31 -22.90 15.94 -47.63
N GLN A 32 -23.18 15.50 -48.85
CA GLN A 32 -22.20 14.82 -49.71
C GLN A 32 -21.11 15.78 -50.20
N GLN A 33 -21.48 17.02 -50.53
CA GLN A 33 -20.51 18.06 -50.90
C GLN A 33 -19.60 18.41 -49.71
N ALA A 34 -20.16 18.52 -48.50
CA ALA A 34 -19.40 18.72 -47.28
C ALA A 34 -18.45 17.55 -46.99
N ALA A 35 -18.88 16.31 -47.22
CA ALA A 35 -18.03 15.12 -47.04
C ALA A 35 -16.87 15.07 -48.03
N VAL A 36 -17.09 15.43 -49.30
CA VAL A 36 -16.03 15.51 -50.31
C VAL A 36 -15.03 16.62 -49.98
N ALA A 37 -15.51 17.79 -49.53
CA ALA A 37 -14.65 18.88 -49.09
C ALA A 37 -13.81 18.49 -47.85
N ALA A 38 -14.40 17.78 -46.89
CA ALA A 38 -13.70 17.27 -45.72
C ALA A 38 -12.64 16.23 -46.08
N LEU A 39 -12.94 15.30 -46.99
CA LEU A 39 -11.97 14.34 -47.53
C LEU A 39 -10.83 15.04 -48.28
N GLY A 40 -11.13 16.04 -49.10
CA GLY A 40 -10.13 16.83 -49.80
C GLY A 40 -9.18 17.56 -48.84
N ALA A 41 -9.72 18.15 -47.77
CA ALA A 41 -8.93 18.81 -46.73
C ALA A 41 -8.08 17.82 -45.91
N ALA A 42 -8.58 16.62 -45.63
CA ALA A 42 -7.82 15.59 -44.92
C ALA A 42 -6.69 15.00 -45.79
N CYS A 43 -6.93 14.85 -47.09
CA CYS A 43 -5.92 14.38 -48.03
C CYS A 43 -4.79 15.40 -48.27
N SER A 44 -5.10 16.69 -48.27
CA SER A 44 -4.09 17.75 -48.48
C SER A 44 -3.18 17.99 -47.27
N GLN A 45 -3.59 17.54 -46.08
CA GLN A 45 -2.80 17.66 -44.84
C GLN A 45 -1.95 16.42 -44.54
N ARG A 46 -2.02 15.37 -45.38
CA ARG A 46 -1.32 14.12 -45.13
C ARG A 46 0.14 14.26 -45.60
N PRO A 47 1.14 14.10 -44.71
CA PRO A 47 2.54 14.21 -45.08
C PRO A 47 2.90 13.12 -46.10
N VAL A 48 3.69 13.49 -47.11
CA VAL A 48 4.13 12.60 -48.18
C VAL A 48 5.02 11.49 -47.55
N PRO A 49 4.80 10.20 -47.88
CA PRO A 49 5.59 9.10 -47.30
C PRO A 49 7.09 9.23 -47.60
N ASP A 50 7.94 8.92 -46.62
CA ASP A 50 9.41 9.05 -46.69
C ASP A 50 10.06 8.31 -47.89
N VAL A 51 9.39 7.31 -48.44
CA VAL A 51 9.84 6.56 -49.64
C VAL A 51 9.88 7.46 -50.89
N VAL A 52 9.09 8.53 -50.94
CA VAL A 52 9.09 9.50 -52.04
C VAL A 52 10.23 10.51 -51.87
N LEU A 53 10.50 10.96 -50.64
CA LEU A 53 11.58 11.91 -50.34
C LEU A 53 12.97 11.26 -50.37
N ALA A 54 13.09 9.99 -49.98
CA ALA A 54 14.34 9.24 -50.07
C ALA A 54 14.82 9.05 -51.53
N ARG A 55 13.89 9.08 -52.49
CA ARG A 55 14.18 8.92 -53.92
C ARG A 55 14.74 10.20 -54.57
N GLU A 56 14.59 11.36 -53.92
CA GLU A 56 15.11 12.64 -54.40
C GLU A 56 16.57 12.91 -53.95
N ALA A 57 17.02 12.26 -52.87
CA ALA A 57 18.37 12.45 -52.31
C ALA A 57 19.45 11.59 -52.99
N GLU A 58 19.08 10.46 -53.59
CA GLU A 58 19.98 9.66 -54.43
C GLU A 58 19.84 10.15 -55.88
N GLY A 59 20.74 11.06 -56.30
CA GLY A 59 20.79 11.67 -57.62
C GLY A 59 20.92 10.69 -58.78
N ARG A 60 19.81 10.03 -59.12
CA ARG A 60 19.64 9.23 -60.31
C ARG A 60 18.33 9.65 -60.94
N GLU A 61 18.37 10.71 -61.74
CA GLU A 61 17.29 11.01 -62.69
C GLU A 61 17.02 9.75 -63.52
N PRO A 62 15.84 9.13 -63.41
CA PRO A 62 15.29 8.43 -64.55
C PRO A 62 14.82 9.54 -65.50
N ALA A 63 15.32 9.53 -66.73
CA ALA A 63 14.82 10.41 -67.79
C ALA A 63 13.29 10.51 -67.72
N ALA A 64 12.80 11.74 -67.59
CA ALA A 64 11.38 12.02 -67.52
C ALA A 64 10.66 11.25 -68.64
N PRO A 65 9.62 10.45 -68.35
CA PRO A 65 8.77 9.96 -69.41
C PRO A 65 8.23 11.21 -70.13
N PRO A 66 8.17 11.23 -71.47
CA PRO A 66 7.57 12.34 -72.18
C PRO A 66 6.18 12.55 -71.58
N THR A 67 5.94 13.74 -71.05
CA THR A 67 4.62 14.16 -70.60
C THR A 67 3.64 13.82 -71.71
N PRO A 68 2.58 13.02 -71.48
CA PRO A 68 1.49 13.00 -72.43
C PRO A 68 0.93 14.42 -72.37
N SER A 69 1.30 15.21 -73.37
CA SER A 69 0.60 16.43 -73.73
C SER A 69 -0.88 16.11 -73.59
N SER A 70 -1.57 16.83 -72.70
CA SER A 70 -3.02 16.83 -72.67
C SER A 70 -3.50 16.83 -74.12
N PRO A 71 -4.42 15.96 -74.55
CA PRO A 71 -5.00 16.10 -75.87
C PRO A 71 -5.69 17.46 -75.83
N SER A 72 -5.01 18.49 -76.33
CA SER A 72 -5.65 19.70 -76.79
C SER A 72 -6.48 19.20 -77.95
N TRP A 73 -7.72 18.84 -77.64
CA TRP A 73 -8.78 18.78 -78.62
C TRP A 73 -8.57 20.03 -79.46
N PRO A 74 -8.27 19.90 -80.77
CA PRO A 74 -8.23 21.07 -81.59
C PRO A 74 -9.61 21.69 -81.39
N ALA A 75 -9.64 22.90 -80.82
CA ALA A 75 -10.83 23.71 -80.85
C ALA A 75 -11.31 23.60 -82.28
N SER A 76 -12.54 23.11 -82.48
CA SER A 76 -13.13 23.04 -83.81
C SER A 76 -12.72 24.34 -84.49
N PRO A 77 -12.00 24.30 -85.63
CA PRO A 77 -11.99 25.46 -86.46
C PRO A 77 -13.49 25.68 -86.67
N ARG A 78 -14.03 26.75 -86.08
CA ARG A 78 -15.13 27.45 -86.72
C ARG A 78 -14.72 27.38 -88.17
N ALA A 79 -15.53 26.74 -89.00
CA ALA A 79 -15.37 26.85 -90.41
C ALA A 79 -15.55 28.34 -90.74
N GLY A 80 -14.53 29.16 -90.45
CA GLY A 80 -14.04 30.16 -91.34
C GLY A 80 -13.69 29.32 -92.54
N VAL A 81 -14.71 29.17 -93.37
CA VAL A 81 -14.60 28.64 -94.70
C VAL A 81 -13.76 29.69 -95.44
N ASP A 82 -12.45 29.74 -95.15
CA ASP A 82 -11.46 30.13 -96.12
C ASP A 82 -11.32 28.92 -97.05
N ALA A 83 -12.44 28.47 -97.61
CA ALA A 83 -12.41 27.76 -98.87
C ALA A 83 -11.76 28.75 -99.81
N ALA A 84 -10.57 28.37 -100.28
CA ALA A 84 -10.01 28.88 -101.51
C ALA A 84 -11.17 29.12 -102.48
N ALA A 85 -11.28 30.39 -102.89
CA ALA A 85 -12.42 30.96 -103.58
C ALA A 85 -13.04 29.99 -104.61
N PRO A 86 -14.38 29.86 -104.69
CA PRO A 86 -14.95 29.31 -105.91
C PRO A 86 -14.42 30.18 -107.04
N ALA A 87 -13.68 29.58 -107.97
CA ALA A 87 -13.24 30.27 -109.19
C ALA A 87 -14.47 31.03 -109.73
N PRO A 88 -14.32 32.32 -110.13
CA PRO A 88 -15.47 33.11 -110.53
C PRO A 88 -16.22 32.31 -111.58
N ALA A 89 -17.49 32.02 -111.30
CA ALA A 89 -18.37 31.40 -112.27
C ALA A 89 -18.21 32.22 -113.55
N ARG A 90 -17.57 31.65 -114.55
CA ARG A 90 -17.37 32.33 -115.82
C ARG A 90 -18.76 32.74 -116.28
N ASP A 91 -18.97 34.01 -116.57
CA ASP A 91 -20.12 34.46 -117.35
C ASP A 91 -19.99 33.83 -118.74
N VAL A 92 -20.49 32.61 -118.87
CA VAL A 92 -20.50 31.86 -120.12
C VAL A 92 -21.72 32.33 -120.91
N VAL A 93 -21.49 33.09 -121.98
CA VAL A 93 -22.54 33.43 -122.94
C VAL A 93 -22.86 32.19 -123.76
N LEU A 94 -23.98 31.54 -123.44
CA LEU A 94 -24.46 30.30 -124.07
C LEU A 94 -25.09 30.63 -125.43
N GLN A 95 -24.41 30.33 -126.54
CA GLN A 95 -24.95 30.56 -127.89
C GLN A 95 -25.52 29.30 -128.53
N HIS A 96 -25.07 28.10 -128.13
CA HIS A 96 -25.55 26.82 -128.65
C HIS A 96 -25.93 25.82 -127.54
N SER A 97 -26.85 24.89 -127.85
CA SER A 97 -27.36 23.90 -126.89
C SER A 97 -26.28 22.94 -126.37
N SER A 98 -25.25 22.65 -127.18
CA SER A 98 -24.06 21.89 -126.78
C SER A 98 -23.25 22.57 -125.68
N ASP A 99 -23.17 23.90 -125.70
CA ASP A 99 -22.37 24.69 -124.76
C ASP A 99 -23.02 24.68 -123.36
N PHE A 100 -24.35 24.60 -123.33
CA PHE A 100 -25.12 24.47 -122.10
C PHE A 100 -24.88 23.11 -121.41
N TYR A 101 -24.90 22.00 -122.14
CA TYR A 101 -24.65 20.68 -121.56
C TYR A 101 -23.19 20.52 -121.10
N ALA A 102 -22.22 21.09 -121.83
CA ALA A 102 -20.83 21.12 -121.40
C ALA A 102 -20.67 21.89 -120.08
N TRP A 103 -21.21 23.12 -119.99
CA TRP A 103 -21.21 23.91 -118.77
C TRP A 103 -21.95 23.22 -117.60
N LEU A 104 -23.12 22.62 -117.86
CA LEU A 104 -23.89 21.90 -116.84
C LEU A 104 -23.11 20.70 -116.30
N SER A 105 -22.45 19.93 -117.16
CA SER A 105 -21.61 18.80 -116.75
C SER A 105 -20.40 19.24 -115.92
N GLU A 106 -19.78 20.38 -116.25
CA GLU A 106 -18.70 20.97 -115.48
C GLU A 106 -19.18 21.47 -114.11
N LEU A 107 -20.35 22.12 -114.06
CA LEU A 107 -20.99 22.58 -112.84
C LEU A 107 -21.39 21.40 -111.94
N GLU A 108 -21.98 20.35 -112.50
CA GLU A 108 -22.32 19.12 -111.79
C GLU A 108 -21.07 18.40 -111.28
N ALA A 109 -20.00 18.35 -112.07
CA ALA A 109 -18.71 17.81 -111.66
C ALA A 109 -18.03 18.69 -110.59
N ALA A 110 -18.19 20.01 -110.63
CA ALA A 110 -17.69 20.92 -109.60
C ALA A 110 -18.46 20.74 -108.29
N ARG A 111 -19.79 20.66 -108.35
CA ARG A 111 -20.66 20.37 -107.20
C ARG A 111 -20.41 18.96 -106.63
N GLY A 112 -20.17 17.98 -107.50
CA GLY A 112 -19.76 16.63 -107.13
C GLY A 112 -18.41 16.62 -106.42
N ARG A 113 -17.43 17.38 -106.92
CA ARG A 113 -16.11 17.54 -106.26
C ARG A 113 -16.22 18.25 -104.92
N GLU A 114 -17.03 19.30 -104.82
CA GLU A 114 -17.22 20.04 -103.56
C GLU A 114 -17.93 19.19 -102.49
N THR A 115 -18.97 18.46 -102.88
CA THR A 115 -19.67 17.53 -101.96
C THR A 115 -18.78 16.37 -101.56
N ALA A 116 -18.06 15.75 -102.50
CA ALA A 116 -17.08 14.70 -102.22
C ALA A 116 -15.94 15.19 -101.29
N ALA A 117 -15.45 16.43 -101.48
CA ALA A 117 -14.44 17.02 -100.60
C ALA A 117 -14.96 17.21 -99.18
N ARG A 118 -16.19 17.72 -99.00
CA ARG A 118 -16.85 17.86 -97.69
C ARG A 118 -17.07 16.51 -97.01
N PHE A 119 -17.53 15.50 -97.73
CA PHE A 119 -17.67 14.15 -97.17
C PHE A 119 -16.30 13.54 -96.82
N GLY A 120 -15.28 13.80 -97.64
CA GLY A 120 -13.90 13.39 -97.38
C GLY A 120 -13.31 14.01 -96.11
N THR A 121 -13.57 15.30 -95.83
CA THR A 121 -13.13 15.94 -94.58
C THR A 121 -13.83 15.35 -93.37
N TYR A 122 -15.16 15.16 -93.43
CA TYR A 122 -15.91 14.50 -92.35
C TYR A 122 -15.43 13.07 -92.09
N GLN A 123 -15.13 12.33 -93.16
CA GLN A 123 -14.59 10.97 -93.06
C GLN A 123 -13.20 10.96 -92.40
N ALA A 124 -12.33 11.92 -92.74
CA ALA A 124 -11.00 12.05 -92.13
C ALA A 124 -11.07 12.43 -90.65
N GLU A 125 -11.98 13.34 -90.26
CA GLU A 125 -12.21 13.71 -88.86
C GLU A 125 -12.74 12.51 -88.06
N LEU A 126 -13.72 11.78 -88.58
CA LEU A 126 -14.26 10.60 -87.91
C LEU A 126 -13.18 9.52 -87.76
N ALA A 127 -12.35 9.31 -88.78
CA ALA A 127 -11.21 8.41 -88.73
C ALA A 127 -10.18 8.85 -87.67
N GLY A 128 -9.92 10.15 -87.54
CA GLY A 128 -9.06 10.72 -86.50
C GLY A 128 -9.61 10.50 -85.10
N HIS A 129 -10.91 10.72 -84.89
CA HIS A 129 -11.58 10.43 -83.61
C HIS A 129 -11.55 8.94 -83.27
N LEU A 130 -11.79 8.05 -84.24
CA LEU A 130 -11.68 6.62 -84.05
C LEU A 130 -10.25 6.20 -83.66
N ALA A 131 -9.22 6.78 -84.29
CA ALA A 131 -7.83 6.53 -83.93
C ALA A 131 -7.48 7.02 -82.52
N ALA A 132 -7.98 8.21 -82.12
CA ALA A 132 -7.80 8.72 -80.75
C ALA A 132 -8.48 7.82 -79.70
N CYS A 133 -9.71 7.37 -79.97
CA CYS A 133 -10.41 6.41 -79.11
C CYS A 133 -9.66 5.08 -79.01
N ALA A 134 -9.09 4.58 -80.12
CA ALA A 134 -8.26 3.38 -80.11
C ALA A 134 -7.00 3.55 -79.24
N GLY A 135 -6.31 4.69 -79.33
CA GLY A 135 -5.14 4.97 -78.49
C GLY A 135 -5.46 5.12 -77.00
N VAL A 136 -6.63 5.70 -76.66
CA VAL A 136 -7.12 5.76 -75.27
C VAL A 136 -7.44 4.36 -74.76
N LEU A 137 -8.09 3.51 -75.56
CA LEU A 137 -8.38 2.12 -75.20
C LEU A 137 -7.08 1.35 -74.95
N GLU A 138 -6.09 1.46 -75.84
CA GLU A 138 -4.78 0.83 -75.67
C GLU A 138 -4.07 1.32 -74.38
N SER A 139 -4.18 2.62 -74.08
CA SER A 139 -3.66 3.19 -72.83
C SER A 139 -4.38 2.65 -71.59
N CYS A 140 -5.71 2.52 -71.64
CA CYS A 140 -6.51 1.91 -70.57
C CYS A 140 -6.17 0.43 -70.37
N GLU A 141 -5.96 -0.32 -71.45
CA GLU A 141 -5.53 -1.72 -71.40
C GLU A 141 -4.13 -1.86 -70.81
N ALA A 142 -3.18 -0.99 -71.19
CA ALA A 142 -1.84 -0.95 -70.61
C ALA A 142 -1.87 -0.60 -69.12
N LEU A 143 -2.70 0.37 -68.72
CA LEU A 143 -2.88 0.73 -67.31
C LEU A 143 -3.50 -0.43 -66.51
N ALA A 144 -4.50 -1.11 -67.08
CA ALA A 144 -5.10 -2.29 -66.47
C ALA A 144 -4.08 -3.42 -66.29
N ALA A 145 -3.22 -3.66 -67.28
CA ALA A 145 -2.14 -4.64 -67.20
C ALA A 145 -1.11 -4.27 -66.12
N ALA A 146 -0.72 -2.99 -66.01
CA ALA A 146 0.19 -2.51 -64.97
C ALA A 146 -0.42 -2.65 -63.57
N CYS A 147 -1.71 -2.31 -63.40
CA CYS A 147 -2.43 -2.52 -62.15
C CYS A 147 -2.54 -4.00 -61.78
N ALA A 148 -2.77 -4.88 -62.76
CA ALA A 148 -2.79 -6.33 -62.53
C ALA A 148 -1.42 -6.85 -62.10
N ALA A 149 -0.33 -6.38 -62.71
CA ALA A 149 1.03 -6.72 -62.33
C ALA A 149 1.39 -6.23 -60.93
N LEU A 150 0.99 -4.99 -60.57
CA LEU A 150 1.17 -4.45 -59.22
C LEU A 150 0.38 -5.28 -58.19
N GLY A 151 -0.87 -5.65 -58.49
CA GLY A 151 -1.69 -6.50 -57.65
C GLY A 151 -1.07 -7.88 -57.43
N ALA A 152 -0.54 -8.50 -58.48
CA ALA A 152 0.18 -9.77 -58.39
C ALA A 152 1.47 -9.64 -57.56
N GLY A 153 2.23 -8.55 -57.72
CA GLY A 153 3.41 -8.25 -56.92
C GLY A 153 3.09 -8.07 -55.43
N HIS A 154 2.02 -7.32 -55.11
CA HIS A 154 1.56 -7.14 -53.74
C HIS A 154 1.09 -8.47 -53.11
N ALA A 155 0.34 -9.28 -53.87
CA ALA A 155 -0.08 -10.61 -53.42
C ALA A 155 1.14 -11.53 -53.15
N GLY A 156 2.16 -11.48 -54.01
CA GLY A 156 3.41 -12.23 -53.81
C GLY A 156 4.16 -11.80 -52.55
N VAL A 157 4.31 -10.48 -52.34
CA VAL A 157 4.97 -9.94 -51.13
C VAL A 157 4.16 -10.26 -49.88
N SER A 158 2.83 -10.16 -49.92
CA SER A 158 1.94 -10.53 -48.81
C SER A 158 2.04 -12.02 -48.48
N ALA A 159 2.02 -12.89 -49.50
CA ALA A 159 2.18 -14.34 -49.32
C ALA A 159 3.57 -14.71 -48.78
N ALA A 160 4.63 -14.03 -49.20
CA ALA A 160 5.99 -14.21 -48.66
C ALA A 160 6.15 -13.62 -47.25
N GLY A 161 5.42 -12.56 -46.92
CA GLY A 161 5.42 -11.91 -45.61
C GLY A 161 4.62 -12.67 -44.56
N ALA A 162 3.53 -13.35 -44.94
CA ALA A 162 2.69 -14.14 -44.03
C ALA A 162 3.44 -15.18 -43.18
N PRO A 163 4.34 -16.05 -43.72
CA PRO A 163 5.09 -17.00 -42.91
C PRO A 163 6.15 -16.31 -42.02
N LEU A 164 6.66 -15.14 -42.44
CA LEU A 164 7.56 -14.35 -41.60
C LEU A 164 6.81 -13.73 -40.43
N ALA A 165 5.64 -13.14 -40.67
CA ALA A 165 4.76 -12.60 -39.63
C ALA A 165 4.38 -13.68 -38.61
N ALA A 166 3.97 -14.87 -39.08
CA ALA A 166 3.67 -16.00 -38.20
C ALA A 166 4.87 -16.45 -37.36
N ARG A 167 6.09 -16.45 -37.93
CA ARG A 167 7.33 -16.74 -37.19
C ARG A 167 7.66 -15.67 -36.15
N CYS A 168 7.42 -14.40 -36.47
CA CYS A 168 7.60 -13.31 -35.53
C CYS A 168 6.63 -13.41 -34.35
N GLU A 169 5.34 -13.68 -34.61
CA GLU A 169 4.33 -13.91 -33.57
C GLU A 169 4.71 -15.10 -32.65
N GLU A 170 5.17 -16.21 -33.23
CA GLU A 170 5.67 -17.36 -32.46
C GLU A 170 6.88 -16.99 -31.59
N LEU A 171 7.84 -16.24 -32.12
CA LEU A 171 9.01 -15.80 -31.36
C LEU A 171 8.62 -14.84 -30.22
N GLU A 172 7.66 -13.95 -30.45
CA GLU A 172 7.12 -13.07 -29.41
C GLU A 172 6.39 -13.86 -28.33
N ALA A 173 5.60 -14.87 -28.70
CA ALA A 173 4.95 -15.77 -27.75
C ALA A 173 6.00 -16.49 -26.89
N GLN A 174 7.02 -17.09 -27.49
CA GLN A 174 8.09 -17.76 -26.76
C GLN A 174 8.91 -16.80 -25.89
N ARG A 175 9.11 -15.55 -26.33
CA ARG A 175 9.77 -14.52 -25.53
C ARG A 175 8.93 -14.20 -24.30
N SER A 176 7.63 -13.98 -24.47
CA SER A 176 6.72 -13.67 -23.37
C SER A 176 6.65 -14.81 -22.34
N GLU A 177 6.68 -16.06 -22.79
CA GLU A 177 6.72 -17.24 -21.91
C GLU A 177 8.03 -17.30 -21.08
N ARG A 178 9.18 -17.05 -21.73
CA ARG A 178 10.47 -16.99 -21.05
C ARG A 178 10.53 -15.83 -20.05
N GLU A 179 9.97 -14.68 -20.39
CA GLU A 179 9.88 -13.53 -19.49
C GLU A 179 8.99 -13.82 -18.28
N ALA A 180 7.85 -14.49 -18.49
CA ALA A 180 6.98 -14.95 -17.42
C ALA A 180 7.72 -15.92 -16.48
N LEU A 181 8.44 -16.91 -17.02
CA LEU A 181 9.25 -17.84 -16.24
C LEU A 181 10.35 -17.11 -15.45
N ALA A 182 11.08 -16.18 -16.10
CA ALA A 182 12.11 -15.39 -15.44
C ALA A 182 11.54 -14.52 -14.31
N SER A 183 10.37 -13.92 -14.50
CA SER A 183 9.68 -13.14 -13.46
C SER A 183 9.28 -14.02 -12.26
N ALA A 184 8.79 -15.24 -12.53
CA ALA A 184 8.45 -16.20 -11.48
C ALA A 184 9.69 -16.67 -10.71
N LEU A 185 10.83 -16.88 -11.38
CA LEU A 185 12.10 -17.20 -10.72
C LEU A 185 12.59 -16.04 -9.85
N ARG A 186 12.57 -14.80 -10.35
CA ARG A 186 12.94 -13.61 -9.55
C ARG A 186 12.07 -13.46 -8.32
N ALA A 187 10.75 -13.64 -8.44
CA ALA A 187 9.83 -13.58 -7.31
C ALA A 187 10.11 -14.69 -6.26
N ARG A 188 10.54 -15.88 -6.71
CA ARG A 188 10.96 -16.96 -5.80
C ARG A 188 12.27 -16.62 -5.08
N LEU A 189 13.26 -16.10 -5.79
CA LEU A 189 14.56 -15.71 -5.21
C LEU A 189 14.43 -14.54 -4.24
N ALA A 190 13.61 -13.53 -4.55
CA ALA A 190 13.35 -12.42 -3.65
C ALA A 190 12.84 -12.88 -2.27
N ARG A 191 12.02 -13.95 -2.23
CA ARG A 191 11.60 -14.54 -0.96
C ARG A 191 12.77 -15.14 -0.17
N PHE A 192 13.76 -15.74 -0.83
CA PHE A 192 14.96 -16.22 -0.15
C PHE A 192 15.81 -15.06 0.37
N ASP A 193 15.93 -13.97 -0.40
CA ASP A 193 16.62 -12.76 0.07
C ASP A 193 15.93 -12.18 1.32
N ASP A 194 14.58 -12.17 1.34
CA ASP A 194 13.82 -11.74 2.51
C ASP A 194 14.03 -12.67 3.72
N LEU A 195 14.17 -13.98 3.50
CA LEU A 195 14.52 -14.95 4.54
C LEU A 195 15.93 -14.70 5.10
N GLU A 196 16.89 -14.30 4.27
CA GLU A 196 18.24 -13.95 4.72
C GLU A 196 18.25 -12.63 5.49
N ARG A 197 17.51 -11.61 5.02
CA ARG A 197 17.31 -10.35 5.75
C ARG A 197 16.66 -10.57 7.11
N LEU A 198 15.61 -11.38 7.16
CA LEU A 198 14.98 -11.85 8.40
C LEU A 198 16.00 -12.53 9.32
N GLY A 199 16.90 -13.32 8.75
CA GLY A 199 17.96 -13.98 9.52
C GLY A 199 18.97 -13.00 10.11
N LEU A 200 19.33 -11.94 9.38
CA LEU A 200 20.21 -10.87 9.87
C LEU A 200 19.53 -10.03 10.97
N GLU A 201 18.24 -9.70 10.81
CA GLU A 201 17.42 -9.06 11.84
C GLU A 201 17.31 -9.94 13.10
N ALA A 202 17.13 -11.25 12.92
CA ALA A 202 17.08 -12.19 14.03
C ALA A 202 18.43 -12.35 14.75
N ALA A 203 19.55 -12.24 14.02
CA ALA A 203 20.88 -12.28 14.61
C ALA A 203 21.17 -11.05 15.49
N SER A 204 20.58 -9.90 15.16
CA SER A 204 20.65 -8.66 15.97
C SER A 204 19.50 -8.53 16.98
N ALA A 205 18.65 -9.55 17.12
CA ALA A 205 17.39 -9.51 17.88
C ALA A 205 17.53 -9.17 19.37
N ALA A 206 18.73 -9.24 19.95
CA ALA A 206 18.99 -8.76 21.32
C ALA A 206 18.57 -7.30 21.53
N ALA A 207 18.54 -6.49 20.46
CA ALA A 207 18.14 -5.09 20.48
C ALA A 207 16.75 -4.82 19.86
N SER A 208 16.03 -5.84 19.39
CA SER A 208 14.75 -5.64 18.70
C SER A 208 13.65 -5.14 19.67
N PRO A 209 12.91 -4.07 19.33
CA PRO A 209 11.82 -3.57 20.16
C PRO A 209 10.61 -4.52 20.19
N ASP A 210 10.37 -5.24 19.09
CA ASP A 210 9.30 -6.25 18.98
C ASP A 210 9.82 -7.64 18.59
N PRO A 211 10.29 -8.43 19.57
CA PRO A 211 10.73 -9.79 19.30
C PRO A 211 9.56 -10.78 19.11
N ALA A 212 8.33 -10.42 19.52
CA ALA A 212 7.18 -11.29 19.32
C ALA A 212 6.76 -11.31 17.84
N GLY A 213 6.78 -10.15 17.16
CA GLY A 213 6.56 -10.05 15.72
C GLY A 213 7.67 -10.71 14.90
N LEU A 214 8.94 -10.55 15.31
CA LEU A 214 10.08 -11.22 14.65
C LEU A 214 9.97 -12.74 14.71
N LEU A 215 9.59 -13.30 15.87
CA LEU A 215 9.33 -14.72 16.02
C LEU A 215 8.18 -15.21 15.13
N ALA A 216 7.09 -14.44 15.01
CA ALA A 216 5.98 -14.80 14.10
C ALA A 216 6.45 -14.86 12.64
N ARG A 217 7.26 -13.89 12.20
CA ARG A 217 7.84 -13.88 10.84
C ARG A 217 8.77 -15.08 10.60
N LEU A 218 9.61 -15.44 11.58
CA LEU A 218 10.45 -16.65 11.51
C LEU A 218 9.61 -17.93 11.47
N ASP A 219 8.54 -17.95 12.25
CA ASP A 219 7.60 -19.06 12.35
C ASP A 219 6.85 -19.32 11.04
N ASP A 220 6.42 -18.26 10.36
CA ASP A 220 5.75 -18.29 9.05
C ASP A 220 6.74 -18.68 7.94
N ALA A 221 7.96 -18.15 7.99
CA ALA A 221 9.05 -18.52 7.09
C ALA A 221 9.39 -20.01 7.17
N LEU A 222 9.45 -20.57 8.38
CA LEU A 222 9.67 -22.00 8.58
C LEU A 222 8.49 -22.85 8.06
N ALA A 223 7.25 -22.41 8.26
CA ALA A 223 6.07 -23.08 7.72
C ALA A 223 6.05 -23.04 6.17
N PHE A 224 6.43 -21.90 5.59
CA PHE A 224 6.56 -21.70 4.15
C PHE A 224 7.56 -22.67 3.52
N LEU A 225 8.72 -22.86 4.16
CA LEU A 225 9.76 -23.80 3.70
C LEU A 225 9.35 -25.26 3.95
N ALA A 226 8.67 -25.54 5.06
CA ALA A 226 8.15 -26.88 5.36
C ALA A 226 7.12 -27.35 4.32
N ALA A 227 6.31 -26.43 3.78
CA ALA A 227 5.39 -26.73 2.69
C ALA A 227 6.10 -27.06 1.36
N ARG A 228 7.41 -26.77 1.23
CA ARG A 228 8.19 -26.94 0.00
C ARG A 228 9.55 -27.63 0.25
N PRO A 229 9.52 -28.90 0.68
CA PRO A 229 10.75 -29.63 0.99
C PRO A 229 11.58 -29.97 -0.26
N HIS A 230 10.97 -29.96 -1.45
CA HIS A 230 11.62 -30.28 -2.72
C HIS A 230 12.48 -29.14 -3.29
N TRP A 231 12.42 -27.94 -2.70
CA TRP A 231 13.23 -26.80 -3.16
C TRP A 231 14.70 -27.01 -2.83
N ALA A 232 15.57 -26.85 -3.82
CA ALA A 232 17.02 -26.92 -3.62
C ALA A 232 17.46 -25.90 -2.57
N GLY A 233 18.18 -26.35 -1.54
CA GLY A 233 18.63 -25.50 -0.44
C GLY A 233 17.56 -25.17 0.62
N ALA A 234 16.30 -25.58 0.46
CA ALA A 234 15.25 -25.30 1.45
C ALA A 234 15.52 -25.99 2.80
N ALA A 235 16.06 -27.21 2.79
CA ALA A 235 16.46 -27.91 4.02
C ALA A 235 17.58 -27.16 4.76
N ALA A 236 18.59 -26.66 4.05
CA ALA A 236 19.68 -25.88 4.63
C ALA A 236 19.21 -24.51 5.14
N ALA A 237 18.37 -23.81 4.38
CA ALA A 237 17.74 -22.55 4.81
C ALA A 237 16.87 -22.77 6.07
N ALA A 238 16.04 -23.81 6.08
CA ALA A 238 15.21 -24.14 7.23
C ALA A 238 16.05 -24.53 8.47
N ALA A 239 17.18 -25.22 8.29
CA ALA A 239 18.10 -25.51 9.39
C ALA A 239 18.70 -24.22 9.98
N ARG A 240 19.16 -23.29 9.13
CA ARG A 240 19.67 -21.98 9.56
C ARG A 240 18.60 -21.16 10.30
N LEU A 241 17.37 -21.13 9.79
CA LEU A 241 16.27 -20.42 10.44
C LEU A 241 15.88 -21.06 11.79
N ARG A 242 15.90 -22.39 11.93
CA ARG A 242 15.71 -23.05 13.23
C ARG A 242 16.82 -22.73 14.21
N GLN A 243 18.07 -22.66 13.75
CA GLN A 243 19.19 -22.25 14.61
C GLN A 243 19.01 -20.79 15.09
N LEU A 244 18.58 -19.90 14.21
CA LEU A 244 18.28 -18.51 14.57
C LEU A 244 17.06 -18.40 15.50
N GLN A 245 16.02 -19.20 15.28
CA GLN A 245 14.88 -19.32 16.18
C GLN A 245 15.33 -19.78 17.57
N ALA A 246 16.13 -20.83 17.69
CA ALA A 246 16.66 -21.28 18.98
C ALA A 246 17.48 -20.19 19.70
N ARG A 247 18.29 -19.42 18.94
CA ARG A 247 19.07 -18.28 19.49
C ARG A 247 18.19 -17.11 19.92
N THR A 248 17.13 -16.79 19.18
CA THR A 248 16.19 -15.72 19.56
C THR A 248 15.36 -16.12 20.77
N LEU A 249 14.90 -17.36 20.86
CA LEU A 249 14.21 -17.90 22.04
C LEU A 249 15.12 -17.88 23.29
N SER A 250 16.41 -18.20 23.16
CA SER A 250 17.35 -18.12 24.28
C SER A 250 17.65 -16.67 24.70
N ALA A 251 17.77 -15.74 23.74
CA ALA A 251 17.89 -14.31 24.02
C ALA A 251 16.63 -13.78 24.74
N LEU A 252 15.44 -14.23 24.34
CA LEU A 252 14.19 -13.88 25.00
C LEU A 252 14.13 -14.40 26.43
N ARG A 253 14.53 -15.65 26.65
CA ARG A 253 14.65 -16.20 28.01
C ARG A 253 15.57 -15.33 28.87
N ALA A 254 16.73 -14.93 28.34
CA ALA A 254 17.67 -14.07 29.05
C ALA A 254 17.07 -12.68 29.35
N ARG A 255 16.35 -12.08 28.39
CA ARG A 255 15.65 -10.81 28.55
C ARG A 255 14.58 -10.88 29.63
N VAL A 256 13.76 -11.94 29.62
CA VAL A 256 12.73 -12.17 30.63
C VAL A 256 13.35 -12.31 32.02
N ALA A 257 14.36 -13.17 32.16
CA ALA A 257 15.06 -13.35 33.42
C ALA A 257 15.74 -12.05 33.92
N GLY A 258 16.30 -11.24 33.00
CA GLY A 258 16.89 -9.95 33.32
C GLY A 258 15.89 -8.93 33.84
N ALA A 259 14.75 -8.77 33.15
CA ALA A 259 13.68 -7.87 33.57
C ALA A 259 13.07 -8.28 34.92
N LEU A 260 12.86 -9.58 35.14
CA LEU A 260 12.36 -10.11 36.41
C LEU A 260 13.36 -9.88 37.55
N ARG A 261 14.67 -10.07 37.30
CA ARG A 261 15.72 -9.74 38.27
C ARG A 261 15.73 -8.25 38.61
N ALA A 262 15.67 -7.37 37.61
CA ALA A 262 15.58 -5.92 37.84
C ALA A 262 14.33 -5.53 38.64
N ALA A 263 13.17 -6.12 38.33
CA ALA A 263 11.94 -5.90 39.08
C ALA A 263 12.03 -6.40 40.52
N SER A 264 12.65 -7.57 40.76
CA SER A 264 12.88 -8.08 42.12
C SER A 264 13.81 -7.18 42.93
N ALA A 265 14.89 -6.67 42.31
CA ALA A 265 15.81 -5.74 42.95
C ALA A 265 15.12 -4.42 43.30
N ALA A 266 14.27 -3.88 42.40
CA ALA A 266 13.48 -2.68 42.66
C ALA A 266 12.49 -2.87 43.81
N ALA A 267 11.85 -4.04 43.92
CA ALA A 267 10.95 -4.37 45.01
C ALA A 267 11.66 -4.50 46.37
N VAL A 268 12.85 -5.12 46.38
CA VAL A 268 13.68 -5.24 47.59
C VAL A 268 14.20 -3.87 48.03
N ALA A 269 14.65 -3.03 47.09
CA ALA A 269 15.08 -1.66 47.38
C ALA A 269 13.94 -0.80 47.94
N GLU A 270 12.73 -0.93 47.39
CA GLU A 270 11.51 -0.25 47.87
C GLU A 270 11.19 -0.64 49.32
N ARG A 271 11.35 -1.92 49.68
CA ARG A 271 11.19 -2.39 51.06
C ARG A 271 12.28 -1.79 51.97
N ALA A 272 13.55 -1.89 51.56
CA ALA A 272 14.68 -1.42 52.35
C ALA A 272 14.60 0.09 52.66
N ALA A 273 14.17 0.90 51.68
CA ALA A 273 14.01 2.34 51.85
C ALA A 273 12.95 2.69 52.91
N ARG A 274 11.88 1.90 53.04
CA ARG A 274 10.83 2.14 54.03
C ARG A 274 11.14 1.55 55.40
N SER A 275 11.79 0.40 55.47
CA SER A 275 12.21 -0.17 56.76
C SER A 275 13.29 0.68 57.44
N GLY A 276 14.21 1.29 56.66
CA GLY A 276 15.22 2.22 57.19
C GLY A 276 14.69 3.61 57.58
N GLY A 277 13.50 3.99 57.10
CA GLY A 277 12.87 5.28 57.44
C GLY A 277 12.24 5.33 58.84
N VAL A 278 12.02 4.17 59.48
CA VAL A 278 11.37 4.09 60.80
C VAL A 278 12.35 4.36 61.95
N GLU A 279 13.65 4.09 61.79
CA GLU A 279 14.66 4.40 62.81
C GLU A 279 15.19 5.85 62.73
N GLY A 280 15.16 6.48 61.55
CA GLY A 280 15.65 7.87 61.35
C GLY A 280 14.68 8.99 61.76
N ALA A 281 13.42 8.66 62.09
CA ALA A 281 12.40 9.65 62.44
C ALA A 281 12.60 10.29 63.84
N GLY A 282 13.44 9.68 64.70
CA GLY A 282 13.77 10.21 66.03
C GLY A 282 14.78 11.37 66.03
N GLU A 283 15.72 11.39 65.07
CA GLU A 283 16.83 12.36 65.08
C GLU A 283 16.64 13.52 64.08
N GLY A 284 15.86 13.31 63.01
CA GLY A 284 15.60 14.34 61.99
C GLY A 284 14.78 15.53 62.48
N ARG A 285 13.92 15.36 63.50
CA ARG A 285 13.09 16.45 64.04
C ARG A 285 13.91 17.47 64.85
N ALA A 286 14.99 17.03 65.50
CA ALA A 286 15.91 17.90 66.24
C ALA A 286 16.92 18.64 65.33
N ALA A 287 17.17 18.14 64.12
CA ALA A 287 18.02 18.80 63.12
C ALA A 287 17.23 19.82 62.28
N ALA A 288 15.97 19.53 61.95
CA ALA A 288 15.09 20.46 61.24
C ALA A 288 14.74 21.71 62.08
N SER A 289 14.52 21.53 63.39
CA SER A 289 14.29 22.66 64.31
C SER A 289 15.51 23.56 64.51
N ARG A 290 16.73 23.06 64.28
CA ARG A 290 17.99 23.85 64.40
C ARG A 290 18.41 24.53 63.10
N ARG A 291 17.89 24.10 61.95
CA ARG A 291 18.08 24.79 60.65
C ARG A 291 17.06 25.90 60.42
N ALA A 292 15.84 25.78 60.95
CA ALA A 292 14.82 26.82 60.84
C ALA A 292 15.18 28.09 61.66
N SER A 293 15.87 27.95 62.80
CA SER A 293 16.32 29.09 63.62
C SER A 293 17.62 29.74 63.15
N ALA A 294 18.26 29.22 62.09
CA ALA A 294 19.53 29.73 61.56
C ALA A 294 19.39 30.39 60.17
N SER A 295 18.19 30.37 59.58
CA SER A 295 17.91 30.93 58.25
C SER A 295 17.12 32.25 58.27
N GLU A 296 16.82 32.83 59.44
CA GLU A 296 16.11 34.11 59.56
C GLU A 296 17.02 35.35 59.74
N GLU A 297 18.35 35.20 59.82
CA GLU A 297 19.28 36.33 60.04
C GLU A 297 20.23 36.66 58.87
N ALA A 298 20.04 36.08 57.68
CA ALA A 298 20.95 36.36 56.55
C ALA A 298 20.26 36.41 55.18
N ALA A 299 19.44 37.44 54.93
CA ALA A 299 19.25 38.01 53.59
C ALA A 299 18.41 39.32 53.64
N ALA A 300 18.98 40.38 54.18
CA ALA A 300 18.62 41.75 53.81
C ALA A 300 19.71 42.26 52.86
N GLY A 301 19.37 42.54 51.59
CA GLY A 301 20.33 43.15 50.67
C GLY A 301 19.99 43.10 49.18
N ALA A 302 19.24 44.12 48.75
CA ALA A 302 19.28 44.77 47.43
C ALA A 302 18.63 44.12 46.19
N GLY A 303 17.64 44.83 45.62
CA GLY A 303 17.81 45.35 44.25
C GLY A 303 16.73 45.05 43.20
N ALA A 304 15.61 45.78 43.28
CA ALA A 304 14.79 46.37 42.19
C ALA A 304 14.63 45.70 40.80
N ALA A 305 13.37 45.47 40.39
CA ALA A 305 12.74 46.16 39.24
C ALA A 305 11.22 45.89 39.14
N GLU A 306 10.52 46.99 38.87
CA GLU A 306 9.12 47.31 38.53
C GLU A 306 8.13 46.27 37.99
N GLY A 307 6.85 46.49 38.32
CA GLY A 307 5.72 46.21 37.41
C GLY A 307 4.38 45.81 38.07
N ALA A 308 3.61 46.80 38.54
CA ALA A 308 2.13 46.97 38.58
C ALA A 308 1.19 45.72 38.57
N VAL A 309 0.03 45.62 39.25
CA VAL A 309 -1.10 46.55 39.47
C VAL A 309 -1.97 46.04 40.65
N ALA A 310 -2.65 46.98 41.33
CA ALA A 310 -3.73 46.94 42.35
C ALA A 310 -4.73 45.74 42.33
N SER A 311 -5.50 45.39 43.38
CA SER A 311 -6.31 46.24 44.27
C SER A 311 -6.83 45.48 45.52
N ASP A 312 -7.05 46.26 46.58
CA ASP A 312 -8.03 46.17 47.71
C ASP A 312 -8.11 44.95 48.66
N ALA A 313 -7.38 45.12 49.77
CA ALA A 313 -7.79 45.27 51.19
C ALA A 313 -9.32 45.25 51.59
N PRO A 314 -9.67 45.33 52.89
CA PRO A 314 -9.62 44.24 53.88
C PRO A 314 -10.93 44.17 54.71
N GLY A 315 -11.04 43.22 55.64
CA GLY A 315 -12.14 43.26 56.62
C GLY A 315 -12.18 42.08 57.56
N GLY A 316 -11.26 42.04 58.53
CA GLY A 316 -11.47 41.26 59.75
C GLY A 316 -12.30 42.07 60.74
N THR A 317 -13.31 41.46 61.36
CA THR A 317 -13.72 41.81 62.73
C THR A 317 -14.42 40.62 63.37
N SER A 318 -13.75 40.04 64.37
CA SER A 318 -14.34 39.21 65.42
C SER A 318 -15.14 40.12 66.36
N ILE A 319 -16.31 39.69 66.84
CA ILE A 319 -16.79 39.91 68.23
C ILE A 319 -17.91 38.90 68.52
N ALA A 320 -17.79 38.31 69.70
CA ALA A 320 -18.69 37.37 70.36
C ALA A 320 -20.07 37.93 70.70
N GLY A 321 -21.05 37.05 70.94
CA GLY A 321 -22.25 37.41 71.69
C GLY A 321 -23.39 36.40 71.67
N ALA A 322 -23.56 35.73 72.83
CA ALA A 322 -24.83 35.30 73.43
C ALA A 322 -25.55 34.01 72.93
N SER A 323 -25.56 33.02 73.84
CA SER A 323 -26.60 31.99 74.04
C SER A 323 -27.71 32.53 74.99
N PRO A 324 -28.72 31.73 75.41
CA PRO A 324 -29.78 30.96 74.71
C PRO A 324 -31.19 31.42 75.23
N PRO A 325 -32.35 30.71 75.05
CA PRO A 325 -32.70 29.48 75.81
C PRO A 325 -33.67 28.46 75.12
N ASP A 326 -33.73 27.24 75.69
CA ASP A 326 -34.86 26.29 75.94
C ASP A 326 -35.91 26.00 74.83
N ALA A 327 -36.39 24.79 74.51
CA ALA A 327 -36.47 23.41 75.07
C ALA A 327 -37.11 22.49 73.96
N PRO A 328 -37.62 21.25 74.18
CA PRO A 328 -37.23 20.10 75.01
C PRO A 328 -37.05 18.78 74.19
N ASP A 329 -36.62 17.74 74.93
CA ASP A 329 -36.58 16.30 74.63
C ASP A 329 -37.89 15.66 74.12
N ASP A 330 -37.77 14.68 73.21
CA ASP A 330 -38.39 13.34 73.35
C ASP A 330 -37.94 12.36 72.23
N ALA A 331 -37.02 11.44 72.59
CA ALA A 331 -36.87 10.01 72.20
C ALA A 331 -36.88 9.52 70.72
N PRO A 332 -36.47 8.27 70.39
CA PRO A 332 -35.66 7.27 71.12
C PRO A 332 -34.44 6.74 70.33
N ALA A 333 -33.54 6.09 71.09
CA ALA A 333 -32.38 5.36 70.63
C ALA A 333 -32.68 4.30 69.54
N LYS A 334 -31.90 4.34 68.45
CA LYS A 334 -31.70 3.20 67.55
C LYS A 334 -30.26 2.72 67.68
N SER A 335 -30.14 1.51 68.20
CA SER A 335 -28.95 0.67 68.19
C SER A 335 -28.39 0.51 66.77
N VAL A 336 -27.16 0.96 66.56
CA VAL A 336 -26.36 0.67 65.37
C VAL A 336 -25.65 -0.68 65.58
N PRO A 337 -25.71 -1.63 64.63
CA PRO A 337 -24.98 -2.89 64.77
C PRO A 337 -23.48 -2.65 64.59
N ALA A 338 -22.68 -3.40 65.35
CA ALA A 338 -21.24 -3.41 65.29
C ALA A 338 -20.76 -3.64 63.84
N SER A 339 -20.23 -2.56 63.24
CA SER A 339 -19.47 -2.63 62.01
C SER A 339 -18.20 -3.43 62.28
N ALA A 340 -18.10 -4.60 61.66
CA ALA A 340 -16.89 -5.41 61.62
C ALA A 340 -15.73 -4.50 61.18
N ALA A 341 -14.79 -4.27 62.09
CA ALA A 341 -13.57 -3.56 61.81
C ALA A 341 -12.81 -4.34 60.71
N SER A 342 -12.78 -3.80 59.50
CA SER A 342 -11.73 -4.13 58.54
C SER A 342 -10.40 -3.86 59.26
N PRO A 343 -9.48 -4.86 59.35
CA PRO A 343 -8.20 -4.63 60.00
C PRO A 343 -7.44 -3.61 59.16
N CYS A 344 -7.09 -2.47 59.76
CA CYS A 344 -6.12 -1.56 59.18
C CYS A 344 -4.86 -2.37 58.86
N PRO A 345 -4.30 -2.28 57.64
CA PRO A 345 -3.10 -3.02 57.30
C PRO A 345 -2.00 -2.62 58.29
N SER A 346 -1.37 -3.60 58.95
CA SER A 346 -0.21 -3.29 59.77
C SER A 346 0.86 -2.64 58.89
N THR A 347 1.74 -1.81 59.45
CA THR A 347 2.74 -1.04 58.68
C THR A 347 3.56 -1.91 57.73
N ASP A 348 3.81 -3.16 58.11
CA ASP A 348 4.48 -4.15 57.27
C ASP A 348 3.66 -4.53 56.04
N GLU A 349 2.36 -4.75 56.17
CA GLU A 349 1.50 -5.13 55.03
C GLU A 349 1.43 -4.05 53.96
N GLY A 350 1.47 -2.78 54.37
CA GLY A 350 1.57 -1.65 53.45
C GLY A 350 2.90 -1.60 52.69
N VAL A 351 4.01 -1.90 53.37
CA VAL A 351 5.34 -1.99 52.73
C VAL A 351 5.40 -3.13 51.72
N GLU A 352 4.82 -4.28 52.07
CA GLU A 352 4.68 -5.45 51.18
C GLU A 352 3.87 -5.15 49.92
N ALA A 353 2.71 -4.51 50.09
CA ALA A 353 1.84 -4.13 48.97
C ALA A 353 2.55 -3.16 48.01
N LEU A 354 3.30 -2.19 48.53
CA LEU A 354 4.05 -1.23 47.71
C LEU A 354 5.23 -1.89 46.99
N ALA A 355 5.94 -2.83 47.63
CA ALA A 355 6.99 -3.61 46.98
C ALA A 355 6.43 -4.47 45.83
N ALA A 356 5.24 -5.05 45.98
CA ALA A 356 4.54 -5.76 44.91
C ALA A 356 4.12 -4.83 43.77
N VAL A 357 3.61 -3.63 44.08
CA VAL A 357 3.29 -2.59 43.07
C VAL A 357 4.55 -2.15 42.32
N ARG A 358 5.67 -1.95 43.03
CA ARG A 358 6.95 -1.58 42.42
C ARG A 358 7.49 -2.67 41.50
N PHE A 359 7.45 -3.93 41.94
CA PHE A 359 7.79 -5.08 41.09
C PHE A 359 6.98 -5.04 39.79
N ARG A 360 5.66 -4.88 39.90
CA ARG A 360 4.75 -4.83 38.76
C ARG A 360 5.10 -3.68 37.81
N ALA A 361 5.25 -2.47 38.32
CA ALA A 361 5.53 -1.28 37.53
C ALA A 361 6.81 -1.40 36.68
N VAL A 362 7.80 -2.16 37.16
CA VAL A 362 9.07 -2.39 36.44
C VAL A 362 8.96 -3.57 35.46
N ALA A 363 8.27 -4.65 35.83
CA ALA A 363 8.22 -5.87 35.04
C ALA A 363 7.16 -5.82 33.91
N GLU A 364 5.97 -5.28 34.19
CA GLU A 364 4.80 -5.32 33.29
C GLU A 364 5.03 -4.69 31.90
N PRO A 365 5.58 -3.46 31.76
CA PRO A 365 5.76 -2.85 30.45
C PRO A 365 6.76 -3.58 29.56
N ALA A 366 7.77 -4.23 30.16
CA ALA A 366 8.80 -4.96 29.41
C ALA A 366 8.37 -6.39 29.06
N LEU A 367 7.54 -7.02 29.89
CA LEU A 367 7.22 -8.44 29.80
C LEU A 367 5.83 -8.76 29.29
N GLY A 368 4.83 -7.90 29.54
CA GLY A 368 3.43 -8.14 29.19
C GLY A 368 3.21 -8.56 27.73
N PRO A 369 3.54 -7.70 26.74
CA PRO A 369 3.32 -8.04 25.32
C PRO A 369 4.17 -9.22 24.85
N LEU A 370 5.39 -9.37 25.40
CA LEU A 370 6.29 -10.48 25.10
C LEU A 370 5.67 -11.82 25.52
N LEU A 371 5.26 -11.92 26.79
CA LEU A 371 4.74 -13.15 27.37
C LEU A 371 3.38 -13.52 26.76
N ALA A 372 2.52 -12.55 26.47
CA ALA A 372 1.26 -12.79 25.75
C ALA A 372 1.51 -13.44 24.38
N GLY A 373 2.48 -12.95 23.62
CA GLY A 373 2.87 -13.54 22.33
C GLY A 373 3.48 -14.94 22.47
N VAL A 374 4.18 -15.23 23.56
CA VAL A 374 4.72 -16.58 23.86
C VAL A 374 3.59 -17.54 24.24
N GLU A 375 2.67 -17.13 25.11
CA GLU A 375 1.50 -17.94 25.51
C GLU A 375 0.60 -18.30 24.32
N ALA A 376 0.33 -17.34 23.44
CA ALA A 376 -0.48 -17.58 22.24
C ALA A 376 0.09 -18.67 21.32
N ARG A 377 1.42 -18.85 21.32
CA ARG A 377 2.12 -19.85 20.49
C ARG A 377 2.45 -21.15 21.22
N ALA A 378 2.37 -21.17 22.56
CA ALA A 378 2.71 -22.33 23.36
C ALA A 378 1.82 -23.56 23.08
N GLY A 379 0.56 -23.34 22.67
CA GLY A 379 -0.37 -24.43 22.36
C GLY A 379 -0.09 -25.15 21.04
N SER A 380 0.51 -24.47 20.06
CA SER A 380 0.77 -25.03 18.72
C SER A 380 2.21 -25.52 18.54
N ARG A 381 3.16 -25.01 19.33
CA ARG A 381 4.59 -25.26 19.13
C ARG A 381 5.29 -25.63 20.45
N PRO A 382 5.98 -26.79 20.53
CA PRO A 382 6.56 -27.28 21.79
C PRO A 382 7.73 -26.42 22.30
N GLU A 383 8.45 -25.74 21.40
CA GLU A 383 9.57 -24.85 21.77
C GLU A 383 9.08 -23.66 22.62
N TYR A 384 7.90 -23.13 22.30
CA TYR A 384 7.26 -22.04 23.05
C TYR A 384 6.70 -22.52 24.38
N ALA A 385 6.16 -23.73 24.46
CA ALA A 385 5.73 -24.33 25.72
C ALA A 385 6.92 -24.50 26.71
N ARG A 386 8.09 -24.90 26.20
CA ARG A 386 9.32 -24.99 27.01
C ARG A 386 9.77 -23.60 27.48
N LEU A 387 9.84 -22.62 26.56
CA LEU A 387 10.17 -21.23 26.91
C LEU A 387 9.20 -20.67 27.96
N LEU A 388 7.90 -20.94 27.83
CA LEU A 388 6.89 -20.49 28.77
C LEU A 388 7.13 -21.08 30.18
N SER A 389 7.35 -22.39 30.29
CA SER A 389 7.71 -23.05 31.56
C SER A 389 8.98 -22.46 32.18
N ASP A 390 9.96 -22.09 31.36
CA ASP A 390 11.19 -21.45 31.79
C ASP A 390 10.97 -20.01 32.29
N CYS A 391 10.11 -19.25 31.61
CA CYS A 391 9.69 -17.91 32.04
C CYS A 391 8.92 -17.97 33.36
N GLN A 392 7.99 -18.91 33.52
CA GLN A 392 7.26 -19.15 34.77
C GLN A 392 8.21 -19.52 35.92
N GLY A 393 9.20 -20.39 35.65
CA GLY A 393 10.25 -20.73 36.63
C GLY A 393 11.09 -19.51 37.02
N SER A 394 11.47 -18.69 36.04
CA SER A 394 12.23 -17.46 36.28
C SER A 394 11.43 -16.44 37.10
N TYR A 395 10.12 -16.35 36.86
CA TYR A 395 9.20 -15.53 37.66
C TYR A 395 9.17 -16.02 39.11
N CYS A 396 8.94 -17.32 39.32
CA CYS A 396 8.91 -17.91 40.66
C CYS A 396 10.22 -17.68 41.41
N GLY A 397 11.37 -17.87 40.75
CA GLY A 397 12.68 -17.57 41.34
C GLY A 397 12.84 -16.09 41.72
N ALA A 398 12.43 -15.17 40.85
CA ALA A 398 12.50 -13.73 41.13
C ALA A 398 11.57 -13.31 42.28
N ARG A 399 10.37 -13.88 42.37
CA ARG A 399 9.45 -13.62 43.49
C ARG A 399 9.93 -14.25 44.79
N LEU A 400 10.56 -15.44 44.75
CA LEU A 400 11.13 -16.08 45.93
C LEU A 400 12.20 -15.21 46.58
N VAL A 401 13.04 -14.52 45.80
CA VAL A 401 14.02 -13.54 46.31
C VAL A 401 13.36 -12.41 47.10
N VAL A 402 12.16 -11.98 46.69
CA VAL A 402 11.42 -10.89 47.34
C VAL A 402 10.67 -11.37 48.58
N LEU A 403 10.06 -12.56 48.52
CA LEU A 403 9.14 -13.07 49.54
C LEU A 403 9.80 -13.91 50.64
N ALA A 404 10.83 -14.69 50.33
CA ALA A 404 11.47 -15.55 51.32
C ALA A 404 11.96 -14.76 52.57
N PRO A 405 12.62 -13.59 52.44
CA PRO A 405 13.01 -12.80 53.61
C PRO A 405 11.83 -12.32 54.46
N VAL A 406 10.68 -12.04 53.83
CA VAL A 406 9.45 -11.61 54.52
C VAL A 406 8.90 -12.74 55.36
N VAL A 407 8.78 -13.92 54.76
CA VAL A 407 8.31 -15.12 55.45
C VAL A 407 9.25 -15.48 56.60
N TYR A 408 10.57 -15.39 56.39
CA TYR A 408 11.55 -15.71 57.44
C TYR A 408 11.45 -14.73 58.61
N ALA A 409 11.36 -13.42 58.34
CA ALA A 409 11.22 -12.41 59.38
C ALA A 409 9.89 -12.54 60.14
N ALA A 410 8.79 -12.84 59.45
CA ALA A 410 7.49 -13.07 60.07
C ALA A 410 7.49 -14.31 60.97
N LEU A 411 8.06 -15.44 60.50
CA LEU A 411 8.18 -16.66 61.29
C LEU A 411 9.07 -16.47 62.52
N ALA A 412 10.19 -15.75 62.38
CA ALA A 412 11.09 -15.45 63.48
C ALA A 412 10.44 -14.55 64.54
N ARG A 413 9.67 -13.54 64.14
CA ARG A 413 8.92 -12.69 65.08
C ARG A 413 7.85 -13.47 65.85
N GLY A 414 7.22 -14.44 65.18
CA GLY A 414 6.25 -15.34 65.81
C GLY A 414 6.87 -16.40 66.73
N ALA A 415 8.20 -16.53 66.81
CA ALA A 415 8.85 -17.59 67.61
C ALA A 415 8.61 -17.45 69.13
N GLY A 416 8.18 -16.27 69.60
CA GLY A 416 7.77 -16.05 70.99
C GLY A 416 6.31 -16.41 71.28
N LEU A 417 5.46 -16.60 70.25
CA LEU A 417 4.05 -16.96 70.42
C LEU A 417 3.91 -18.43 70.83
N PRO A 418 2.81 -18.84 71.49
CA PRO A 418 2.52 -20.25 71.69
C PRO A 418 2.41 -20.97 70.34
N PRO A 419 2.75 -22.28 70.24
CA PRO A 419 2.83 -22.98 68.96
C PRO A 419 1.56 -22.90 68.13
N GLY A 420 0.38 -22.98 68.76
CA GLY A 420 -0.89 -22.87 68.05
C GLY A 420 -1.11 -21.51 67.37
N GLU A 421 -0.79 -20.41 68.05
CA GLU A 421 -0.90 -19.06 67.49
C GLU A 421 0.15 -18.80 66.41
N GLN A 422 1.37 -19.33 66.56
CA GLN A 422 2.40 -19.20 65.53
C GLN A 422 2.03 -19.97 64.26
N ILE A 423 1.45 -21.18 64.39
CA ILE A 423 0.94 -21.95 63.24
C ILE A 423 -0.17 -21.17 62.53
N ALA A 424 -1.14 -20.65 63.28
CA ALA A 424 -2.23 -19.84 62.73
C ALA A 424 -1.71 -18.58 62.03
N ALA A 425 -0.74 -17.87 62.63
CA ALA A 425 -0.12 -16.69 62.02
C ALA A 425 0.66 -17.01 60.74
N ALA A 426 1.43 -18.10 60.73
CA ALA A 426 2.17 -18.57 59.56
C ALA A 426 1.21 -18.98 58.41
N ASP A 427 0.13 -19.65 58.76
CA ASP A 427 -0.90 -20.08 57.82
C ASP A 427 -1.63 -18.89 57.17
N VAL A 428 -2.08 -17.92 57.98
CA VAL A 428 -2.71 -16.68 57.48
C VAL A 428 -1.78 -15.93 56.54
N LEU A 429 -0.49 -15.79 56.92
CA LEU A 429 0.53 -15.16 56.10
C LEU A 429 0.70 -15.87 54.75
N LEU A 430 0.95 -17.18 54.77
CA LEU A 430 1.19 -17.96 53.54
C LEU A 430 -0.01 -17.96 52.62
N ARG A 431 -1.24 -18.08 53.13
CA ARG A 431 -2.46 -18.00 52.31
C ARG A 431 -2.62 -16.63 51.67
N ARG A 432 -2.38 -15.56 52.44
CA ARG A 432 -2.44 -14.18 51.91
C ARG A 432 -1.42 -14.00 50.78
N LEU A 433 -0.16 -14.36 51.02
CA LEU A 433 0.90 -14.28 50.01
C LEU A 433 0.55 -15.12 48.77
N CYS A 434 0.05 -16.34 48.94
CA CYS A 434 -0.37 -17.17 47.81
C CYS A 434 -1.49 -16.53 46.98
N ARG A 435 -2.47 -15.89 47.61
CA ARG A 435 -3.57 -15.17 46.92
C ARG A 435 -3.04 -13.96 46.14
N GLU A 436 -2.19 -13.17 46.77
CA GLU A 436 -1.58 -11.98 46.16
C GLU A 436 -0.67 -12.36 44.98
N GLU A 437 0.17 -13.39 45.15
CA GLU A 437 1.03 -13.90 44.09
C GLU A 437 0.24 -14.54 42.96
N ALA A 438 -0.85 -15.25 43.24
CA ALA A 438 -1.72 -15.76 42.19
C ALA A 438 -2.37 -14.62 41.37
N ALA A 439 -2.77 -13.54 42.04
CA ALA A 439 -3.32 -12.36 41.37
C ALA A 439 -2.29 -11.61 40.52
N LEU A 440 -1.03 -11.55 40.98
CA LEU A 440 0.08 -10.96 40.24
C LEU A 440 0.53 -11.85 39.07
N PHE A 441 0.64 -13.16 39.29
CA PHE A 441 1.02 -14.15 38.26
C PHE A 441 0.04 -14.11 37.08
N ARG A 442 -1.27 -14.04 37.34
CA ARG A 442 -2.31 -13.93 36.32
C ARG A 442 -2.17 -12.71 35.40
N ARG A 443 -1.52 -11.62 35.83
CA ARG A 443 -1.25 -10.48 34.94
C ARG A 443 -0.20 -10.80 33.89
N PHE A 444 0.81 -11.59 34.24
CA PHE A 444 1.90 -11.96 33.33
C PHE A 444 1.57 -13.20 32.50
N PHE A 445 0.76 -14.09 33.06
CA PHE A 445 0.43 -15.40 32.51
C PHE A 445 -1.09 -15.67 32.57
N PRO A 446 -1.93 -14.89 31.84
CA PRO A 446 -3.37 -15.02 31.91
C PRO A 446 -3.87 -16.38 31.40
N ALA A 447 -3.24 -16.94 30.35
CA ALA A 447 -3.67 -18.20 29.75
C ALA A 447 -3.13 -19.44 30.48
N SER A 448 -2.01 -19.31 31.19
CA SER A 448 -1.31 -20.42 31.86
C SER A 448 -1.32 -20.34 33.39
N ALA A 449 -2.33 -19.69 33.97
CA ALA A 449 -2.54 -19.53 35.42
C ALA A 449 -2.94 -20.83 36.17
N GLN A 450 -2.30 -21.95 35.84
CA GLN A 450 -2.47 -23.23 36.52
C GLN A 450 -1.75 -23.24 37.88
N ARG A 451 -2.34 -23.95 38.85
CA ARG A 451 -1.84 -24.08 40.23
C ARG A 451 -0.41 -24.64 40.30
N ASP A 452 -0.06 -25.51 39.36
CA ASP A 452 1.24 -26.19 39.32
C ASP A 452 2.40 -25.25 38.99
N ALA A 453 2.16 -24.18 38.22
CA ALA A 453 3.21 -23.23 37.83
C ALA A 453 3.78 -22.47 39.05
N LEU A 454 2.91 -22.16 40.02
CA LEU A 454 3.29 -21.50 41.28
C LEU A 454 3.90 -22.46 42.31
N GLY A 455 3.84 -23.78 42.08
CA GLY A 455 4.45 -24.76 42.98
C GLY A 455 5.94 -24.49 43.22
N ARG A 456 6.66 -24.01 42.19
CA ARG A 456 8.09 -23.63 42.30
C ARG A 456 8.35 -22.44 43.24
N LEU A 457 7.33 -21.65 43.58
CA LEU A 457 7.39 -20.56 44.55
C LEU A 457 6.81 -20.98 45.92
N VAL A 458 5.68 -21.68 45.91
CA VAL A 458 4.97 -22.06 47.14
C VAL A 458 5.69 -23.16 47.90
N GLU A 459 6.23 -24.17 47.22
CA GLU A 459 6.89 -25.32 47.87
C GLU A 459 8.08 -24.88 48.74
N PRO A 460 9.03 -24.04 48.26
CA PRO A 460 10.11 -23.58 49.11
C PRO A 460 9.64 -22.73 50.30
N LEU A 461 8.59 -21.93 50.15
CA LEU A 461 8.05 -21.11 51.25
C LEU A 461 7.34 -21.98 52.29
N ALA A 462 6.57 -22.97 51.86
CA ALA A 462 5.88 -23.93 52.72
C ALA A 462 6.88 -24.81 53.47
N GLN A 463 7.91 -25.32 52.79
CA GLN A 463 8.98 -26.10 53.42
C GLN A 463 9.67 -25.32 54.53
N ARG A 464 9.90 -24.02 54.32
CA ARG A 464 10.53 -23.14 55.32
C ARG A 464 9.65 -22.89 56.53
N ALA A 465 8.35 -22.72 56.33
CA ALA A 465 7.40 -22.65 57.43
C ALA A 465 7.34 -23.98 58.19
N TYR A 466 7.32 -25.11 57.48
CA TYR A 466 7.37 -26.42 58.09
C TYR A 466 8.63 -26.62 58.95
N ASP A 467 9.81 -26.29 58.43
CA ASP A 467 11.07 -26.42 59.16
C ASP A 467 11.11 -25.55 60.43
N ALA A 468 10.50 -24.36 60.40
CA ALA A 468 10.43 -23.45 61.55
C ALA A 468 9.41 -23.90 62.61
N LEU A 469 8.27 -24.42 62.18
CA LEU A 469 7.17 -24.81 63.07
C LEU A 469 7.36 -26.21 63.65
N ARG A 470 7.89 -27.16 62.87
CA ARG A 470 7.99 -28.58 63.24
C ARG A 470 8.66 -28.83 64.60
N PRO A 471 9.83 -28.23 64.93
CA PRO A 471 10.46 -28.45 66.24
C PRO A 471 9.58 -28.01 67.40
N ARG A 472 8.76 -26.97 67.20
CA ARG A 472 7.86 -26.44 68.22
C ARG A 472 6.62 -27.30 68.38
N VAL A 473 6.06 -27.81 67.27
CA VAL A 473 4.93 -28.76 67.31
C VAL A 473 5.32 -30.03 68.05
N VAL A 474 6.52 -30.56 67.82
CA VAL A 474 7.00 -31.79 68.48
C VAL A 474 7.26 -31.57 69.98
N ALA A 475 7.63 -30.36 70.39
CA ALA A 475 7.87 -30.03 71.79
C ALA A 475 6.59 -29.69 72.58
N GLU A 476 5.47 -29.42 71.90
CA GLU A 476 4.20 -29.03 72.53
C GLU A 476 3.53 -30.25 73.17
N GLN A 477 3.20 -30.12 74.45
CA GLN A 477 2.55 -31.20 75.23
C GLN A 477 1.04 -30.96 75.38
N ALA A 478 0.57 -29.73 75.15
CA ALA A 478 -0.85 -29.40 75.21
C ALA A 478 -1.57 -29.74 73.89
N LEU A 479 -2.21 -30.92 73.86
CA LEU A 479 -2.97 -31.40 72.70
C LEU A 479 -4.06 -30.41 72.26
N ASP A 480 -4.73 -29.77 73.22
CA ASP A 480 -5.82 -28.81 72.95
C ASP A 480 -5.34 -27.59 72.15
N ALA A 481 -4.11 -27.12 72.40
CA ALA A 481 -3.53 -25.98 71.67
C ALA A 481 -3.20 -26.34 70.20
N LEU A 482 -2.82 -27.60 69.95
CA LEU A 482 -2.58 -28.11 68.61
C LEU A 482 -3.91 -28.36 67.87
N CYS A 483 -4.93 -28.88 68.55
CA CYS A 483 -6.27 -29.06 68.00
C CYS A 483 -6.90 -27.71 67.61
N ALA A 484 -6.84 -26.71 68.49
CA ALA A 484 -7.36 -25.38 68.19
C ALA A 484 -6.67 -24.72 66.97
N ALA A 485 -5.35 -24.92 66.81
CA ALA A 485 -4.62 -24.43 65.65
C ALA A 485 -4.96 -25.18 64.36
N ALA A 486 -5.16 -26.50 64.45
CA ALA A 486 -5.61 -27.32 63.33
C ALA A 486 -7.04 -26.96 62.89
N ASP A 487 -7.94 -26.73 63.84
CA ASP A 487 -9.31 -26.30 63.59
C ASP A 487 -9.36 -24.89 62.98
N ALA A 488 -8.52 -23.97 63.46
CA ALA A 488 -8.38 -22.64 62.86
C ALA A 488 -7.86 -22.72 61.41
N ALA A 489 -6.88 -23.57 61.14
CA ALA A 489 -6.38 -23.80 59.79
C ALA A 489 -7.44 -24.48 58.89
N ALA A 490 -8.25 -25.41 59.42
CA ALA A 490 -9.31 -26.09 58.69
C ALA A 490 -10.49 -25.15 58.38
N ALA A 491 -10.91 -24.32 59.36
CA ALA A 491 -11.98 -23.35 59.21
C ALA A 491 -11.64 -22.25 58.18
N ALA A 492 -10.37 -21.88 58.05
CA ALA A 492 -9.92 -20.93 57.03
C ALA A 492 -9.76 -21.55 55.62
N ALA A 493 -9.86 -22.88 55.49
CA ALA A 493 -9.70 -23.62 54.23
C ALA A 493 -11.04 -23.94 53.54
N ALA A 494 -12.12 -24.00 54.33
CA ALA A 494 -13.50 -23.97 53.86
C ALA A 494 -13.87 -22.57 53.34
#